data_AF-A0A7J4LTK5-F1
#
_entry.id   AF-A0A7J4LTK5-F1
#
_cell.length_a   1.000
_cell.length_b   1.000
_cell.length_c   1.000
_cell.angle_alpha   90.00
_cell.angle_beta   90.00
_cell.angle_gamma   90.00
#
_symmetry.space_group_name_H-M   'P 1'
#
loop_
_entity.id
_entity.type
_entity.pdbx_description
1 polymer ?
#
loop_
_entity_poly.entity_id
_entity_poly.type
_entity_poly.pdbx_seq_one_letter_code
_entity_poly.pdbx_strand_id
1 'polypeptide(L)'
;MRLTLAEPKYLKESITIISDLVNEASLKITPEAIELVAMDPANVAMVIFKLFSSAFIEYDVKKEVDISINLGNLKQILRRINPNDMLNLELEG
;
A
#
# COMPACT_ATOMS: atom_id res chain seq x y z
N MET A 1 2.20 11.04 9.74
CA MET A 1 2.96 9.85 9.29
C MET A 1 3.60 10.20 7.95
N ARG A 2 4.84 9.76 7.70
CA ARG A 2 5.53 10.05 6.44
C ARG A 2 6.38 8.86 5.99
N LEU A 3 6.11 8.37 4.79
CA LEU A 3 6.77 7.21 4.19
C LEU A 3 7.31 7.59 2.81
N THR A 4 8.54 7.23 2.50
CA THR A 4 9.15 7.49 1.19
C THR A 4 9.73 6.22 0.58
N LEU A 5 9.28 5.87 -0.62
CA LEU A 5 9.78 4.75 -1.45
C LEU A 5 10.61 5.29 -2.60
N ALA A 6 11.88 4.87 -2.67
CA ALA A 6 12.72 5.09 -3.84
C ALA A 6 12.36 4.18 -5.02
N GLU A 7 11.80 2.99 -4.72
CA GLU A 7 11.37 2.00 -5.71
C GLU A 7 9.83 1.89 -5.68
N PRO A 8 9.10 2.82 -6.31
CA PRO A 8 7.65 2.89 -6.17
C PRO A 8 6.92 1.69 -6.77
N LYS A 9 7.59 0.92 -7.64
CA LYS A 9 7.07 -0.31 -8.24
C LYS A 9 6.59 -1.31 -7.18
N TYR A 10 7.26 -1.39 -6.03
CA TYR A 10 6.90 -2.33 -4.97
C TYR A 10 5.48 -2.11 -4.46
N LEU A 11 5.04 -0.86 -4.31
CA LEU A 11 3.66 -0.59 -3.93
C LEU A 11 2.73 -0.57 -5.15
N LYS A 12 3.15 0.06 -6.25
CA LYS A 12 2.34 0.22 -7.47
C LYS A 12 1.89 -1.12 -8.06
N GLU A 13 2.82 -2.05 -8.25
CA GLU A 13 2.52 -3.34 -8.87
C GLU A 13 1.69 -4.22 -7.93
N SER A 14 2.03 -4.27 -6.64
CA SER A 14 1.26 -5.00 -5.64
C SER A 14 -0.18 -4.50 -5.57
N ILE A 15 -0.41 -3.19 -5.40
CA ILE A 15 -1.78 -2.63 -5.37
C ILE A 15 -2.50 -2.89 -6.70
N THR A 16 -1.80 -2.84 -7.83
CA THR A 16 -2.39 -3.12 -9.15
C THR A 16 -2.96 -4.53 -9.21
N ILE A 17 -2.21 -5.53 -8.75
CA ILE A 17 -2.62 -6.94 -8.72
C ILE A 17 -3.74 -7.15 -7.71
N ILE A 18 -3.60 -6.61 -6.50
CA ILE A 18 -4.59 -6.78 -5.41
C ILE A 18 -5.94 -6.18 -5.81
N SER A 19 -5.94 -5.04 -6.51
CA SER A 19 -7.17 -4.39 -6.97
C SER A 19 -7.95 -5.19 -8.01
N ASP A 20 -7.33 -6.17 -8.68
CA ASP A 20 -8.04 -7.05 -9.61
C ASP A 20 -8.80 -8.16 -8.86
N LEU A 21 -8.50 -8.36 -7.57
CA LEU A 21 -9.14 -9.35 -6.70
C LEU A 21 -10.18 -8.70 -5.75
N VAL A 22 -9.91 -7.48 -5.27
CA VAL A 22 -10.75 -6.80 -4.28
C VAL A 22 -10.88 -5.29 -4.57
N ASN A 23 -12.06 -4.73 -4.31
CA ASN A 23 -12.34 -3.31 -4.57
C ASN A 23 -11.86 -2.38 -3.46
N GLU A 24 -11.96 -2.80 -2.20
CA GLU A 24 -11.62 -2.02 -1.01
C GLU A 24 -10.83 -2.90 -0.05
N ALA A 25 -9.86 -2.30 0.65
CA ALA A 25 -9.08 -2.98 1.67
C ALA A 25 -8.58 -1.99 2.72
N SER A 26 -8.27 -2.52 3.90
CA SER A 26 -7.61 -1.78 4.97
C SER A 26 -6.10 -2.01 4.90
N LEU A 27 -5.35 -0.93 4.71
CA LEU A 27 -3.91 -0.89 4.88
C LEU A 27 -3.62 -0.64 6.36
N LYS A 28 -3.02 -1.62 7.02
CA LYS A 28 -2.51 -1.50 8.38
C LYS A 28 -1.06 -1.08 8.32
N ILE A 29 -0.75 0.11 8.83
CA ILE A 29 0.59 0.69 8.78
C ILE A 29 1.15 0.69 10.20
N THR A 30 2.09 -0.21 10.45
CA THR A 30 2.79 -0.35 11.74
C THR A 30 4.20 0.21 11.65
N PRO A 31 4.95 0.37 12.76
CA PRO A 31 6.37 0.72 12.72
C PRO A 31 7.26 -0.24 11.91
N GLU A 32 6.81 -1.46 11.66
CA GLU A 32 7.55 -2.52 10.98
C GLU A 32 7.18 -2.71 9.50
N ALA A 33 5.92 -2.44 9.12
CA ALA A 33 5.44 -2.70 7.76
C ALA A 33 4.12 -2.00 7.42
N ILE A 34 3.85 -1.91 6.11
CA ILE A 34 2.49 -1.80 5.56
C ILE A 34 1.96 -3.21 5.31
N GLU A 35 0.80 -3.52 5.86
CA GLU A 35 0.15 -4.83 5.78
C GLU A 35 -1.25 -4.71 5.17
N LEU A 36 -1.66 -5.74 4.43
CA LEU A 36 -3.00 -5.88 3.89
C LEU A 36 -3.37 -7.37 3.84
N VAL A 37 -4.52 -7.69 4.42
CA VAL A 37 -5.14 -9.01 4.27
C VAL A 37 -6.52 -8.80 3.64
N ALA A 38 -6.77 -9.45 2.52
CA ALA A 38 -8.03 -9.32 1.81
C ALA A 38 -8.45 -10.65 1.18
N MET A 39 -9.75 -10.90 1.15
CA MET A 39 -10.36 -12.07 0.53
C MET A 39 -11.20 -11.60 -0.65
N ASP A 40 -11.11 -12.31 -1.78
CA ASP A 40 -11.92 -11.99 -2.95
C ASP A 40 -13.42 -12.18 -2.66
N PRO A 41 -14.34 -11.56 -3.42
CA PRO A 41 -15.77 -11.66 -3.16
C PRO A 41 -16.35 -13.08 -3.17
N ALA A 42 -15.72 -14.02 -3.87
CA ALA A 42 -16.16 -15.41 -3.91
C ALA A 42 -15.60 -16.25 -2.74
N ASN A 43 -14.72 -15.69 -1.90
CA ASN A 43 -14.03 -16.37 -0.80
C ASN A 43 -13.19 -17.59 -1.24
N VAL A 44 -12.58 -17.49 -2.42
CA VAL A 44 -11.75 -18.56 -3.02
C VAL A 44 -10.26 -18.26 -2.86
N ALA A 45 -9.86 -16.98 -2.89
CA ALA A 45 -8.49 -16.52 -2.84
C ALA A 45 -8.31 -15.46 -1.74
N MET A 46 -7.28 -15.66 -0.91
CA MET A 46 -6.86 -14.70 0.09
C MET A 46 -5.49 -14.14 -0.27
N VAL A 47 -5.38 -12.82 -0.25
CA VAL A 47 -4.13 -12.09 -0.38
C VAL A 47 -3.63 -11.75 1.01
N ILE A 48 -2.37 -12.09 1.28
CA ILE A 48 -1.61 -11.58 2.42
C ILE A 48 -0.43 -10.80 1.86
N PHE A 49 -0.48 -9.48 2.00
CA PHE A 49 0.54 -8.55 1.54
C PHE A 49 1.25 -7.92 2.73
N LYS A 50 2.58 -7.83 2.65
CA LYS A 50 3.42 -7.18 3.65
C LYS A 50 4.62 -6.50 2.98
N LEU A 51 4.73 -5.19 3.14
CA LEU A 51 5.84 -4.37 2.68
C LEU A 51 6.59 -3.81 3.89
N PHE A 52 7.74 -4.39 4.18
CA PHE A 52 8.54 -4.05 5.35
C PHE A 52 9.11 -2.63 5.28
N SER A 53 9.28 -2.00 6.44
CA SER A 53 9.87 -0.65 6.58
C SER A 53 11.27 -0.54 5.98
N SER A 54 12.03 -1.64 5.90
CA SER A 54 13.35 -1.69 5.25
C SER A 54 13.31 -1.45 3.73
N ALA A 55 12.15 -1.51 3.09
CA ALA A 55 11.99 -1.17 1.68
C ALA A 55 11.89 0.35 1.43
N PHE A 56 11.77 1.14 2.50
CA PHE A 56 11.59 2.59 2.43
C PHE A 56 12.89 3.30 2.78
N ILE A 57 13.11 4.47 2.18
CA ILE A 57 14.21 5.36 2.56
C ILE A 57 13.85 6.25 3.75
N GLU A 58 12.54 6.49 3.95
CA GLU A 58 11.99 7.19 5.09
C GLU A 58 10.75 6.44 5.55
N TYR A 59 10.66 6.14 6.85
CA TYR A 59 9.54 5.42 7.44
C TYR A 59 9.24 5.96 8.84
N ASP A 60 8.51 7.08 8.92
CA ASP A 60 8.09 7.69 10.19
C ASP A 60 6.66 7.28 10.54
N VAL A 61 6.57 6.20 11.32
CA VAL A 61 5.32 5.66 11.88
C VAL A 61 5.49 5.51 13.39
N LYS A 62 4.89 6.42 14.16
CA LYS A 62 4.99 6.42 15.64
C LYS A 62 3.98 5.50 16.32
N LYS A 63 2.82 5.32 15.68
CA LYS A 63 1.72 4.49 16.15
C LYS A 63 1.12 3.79 14.95
N GLU A 64 0.54 2.62 15.20
CA GLU A 64 -0.25 1.92 14.20
C GLU A 64 -1.39 2.80 13.68
N VAL A 65 -1.59 2.77 12.36
CA VAL A 65 -2.67 3.47 11.67
C VAL A 65 -3.33 2.50 10.70
N ASP A 66 -4.66 2.41 10.78
CA ASP A 66 -5.47 1.69 9.80
C ASP A 66 -6.11 2.67 8.82
N ILE A 67 -5.91 2.43 7.52
CA ILE A 67 -6.47 3.25 6.44
C ILE A 67 -7.26 2.35 5.50
N SER A 68 -8.57 2.46 5.53
CA SER A 68 -9.45 1.82 4.55
C SER A 68 -9.52 2.67 3.28
N ILE A 69 -9.21 2.05 2.14
CA ILE A 69 -9.13 2.76 0.87
C ILE A 69 -9.75 1.94 -0.27
N ASN A 70 -10.36 2.66 -1.23
CA ASN A 70 -10.76 2.10 -2.50
C ASN A 70 -9.52 1.85 -3.38
N LEU A 71 -9.25 0.59 -3.67
CA LEU A 71 -8.05 0.16 -4.39
C LEU A 71 -8.11 0.53 -5.88
N GLY A 72 -9.31 0.64 -6.46
CA GLY A 72 -9.50 1.13 -7.83
C GLY A 72 -9.02 2.58 -7.98
N ASN A 73 -9.43 3.45 -7.04
CA ASN A 73 -8.99 4.85 -7.01
C ASN A 73 -7.48 4.96 -6.75
N LEU A 74 -6.96 4.19 -5.78
CA LEU A 74 -5.53 4.16 -5.48
C LEU A 74 -4.70 3.72 -6.71
N LYS A 75 -5.13 2.65 -7.40
CA LYS A 75 -4.52 2.18 -8.66
C LYS A 75 -4.49 3.27 -9.72
N GLN A 76 -5.58 4.02 -9.91
CA GLN A 76 -5.60 5.13 -10.88
C GLN A 76 -4.60 6.23 -10.52
N ILE A 77 -4.37 6.50 -9.24
CA ILE A 77 -3.33 7.44 -8.78
C ILE A 77 -1.94 6.87 -9.07
N LEU A 78 -1.65 5.65 -8.61
CA LEU A 78 -0.34 5.00 -8.74
C LEU A 78 0.08 4.74 -10.19
N ARG A 79 -0.87 4.64 -11.14
CA ARG A 79 -0.59 4.51 -12.58
C ARG A 79 0.21 5.68 -13.16
N ARG A 80 0.14 6.86 -12.55
CA ARG A 80 0.84 8.07 -13.00
C ARG A 80 2.34 8.08 -12.67
N ILE A 81 2.79 7.15 -11.82
CA ILE A 81 4.17 7.07 -11.36
C ILE A 81 5.06 6.42 -12.44
N ASN A 82 6.18 7.07 -12.76
CA ASN A 82 7.22 6.55 -13.63
C ASN A 82 8.27 5.72 -12.85
N PRO A 83 9.06 4.87 -13.52
CA PRO A 83 10.04 4.01 -12.85
C PRO A 83 11.09 4.76 -12.01
N ASN A 84 11.43 5.99 -12.37
CA ASN A 84 12.46 6.80 -11.71
C ASN A 84 11.90 7.79 -10.68
N ASP A 85 10.58 7.80 -10.47
CA ASP A 85 9.95 8.70 -9.51
C ASP A 85 10.12 8.16 -8.08
N MET A 86 10.14 9.05 -7.09
CA MET A 86 9.98 8.66 -5.69
C MET A 86 8.52 8.80 -5.27
N LEU A 87 8.03 7.87 -4.46
CA LEU A 87 6.67 7.91 -3.93
C LEU A 87 6.69 8.30 -2.46
N ASN A 88 6.02 9.41 -2.14
CA ASN A 88 5.77 9.85 -0.78
C ASN A 88 4.32 9.56 -0.39
N LEU A 89 4.12 8.94 0.78
CA LEU A 89 2.83 8.76 1.41
C LEU A 89 2.82 9.53 2.72
N GLU A 90 1.90 10.46 2.85
CA GLU A 90 1.77 11.31 4.02
C GLU A 90 0.34 11.24 4.54
N LEU A 91 0.21 11.18 5.86
CA LEU A 91 -1.06 11.37 6.56
C LEU A 91 -0.88 12.53 7.53
N GLU A 92 -1.54 13.64 7.22
CA GLU A 92 -1.68 14.80 8.07
C GLU A 92 -2.83 14.58 9.06
N GLY A 93 -2.61 15.00 10.31
CA GLY A 93 -3.57 14.94 11.39
C GLY A 93 -3.36 16.11 12.34
#